data_AF-A0A3B8VZ19-F1
#
_entry.id   AF-A0A3B8VZ19-F1
#
_cell.length_a   1.000
_cell.length_b   1.000
_cell.length_c   1.000
_cell.angle_alpha   90.00
_cell.angle_beta   90.00
_cell.angle_gamma   90.00
#
_symmetry.space_group_name_H-M   'P 1'
#
loop_
_entity.id
_entity.type
_entity.pdbx_description
1 polymer ?
#
loop_
_entity_poly.entity_id
_entity_poly.type
_entity_poly.pdbx_seq_one_letter_code
_entity_poly.pdbx_strand_id
1 'polypeptide(L)' 'MEKSIKGTQTEKNLLKAFAGESQARNRYTYYASVARKEGLEQIAGVFEETAN' A
#
# COMPACT_ATOMS: atom_id res chain seq x y z
N MET A 1 -31.43 13.99 1.25
CA MET A 1 -30.95 12.87 0.41
C MET A 1 -29.45 12.76 0.61
N GLU A 2 -28.96 11.64 1.13
CA GLU A 2 -27.52 11.38 1.17
C GLU A 2 -26.95 11.33 -0.25
N LYS A 3 -25.83 12.02 -0.50
CA LYS A 3 -25.12 11.92 -1.77
C LYS A 3 -24.36 10.58 -1.81
N SER A 4 -24.87 9.63 -2.58
CA SER A 4 -24.16 8.37 -2.85
C SER A 4 -23.06 8.56 -3.88
N ILE A 5 -21.93 7.87 -3.71
CA ILE A 5 -20.86 7.80 -4.71
C ILE A 5 -21.03 6.65 -5.70
N LYS A 6 -22.04 5.80 -5.53
CA LYS A 6 -22.24 4.60 -6.33
C LYS A 6 -22.42 4.95 -7.81
N GLY A 7 -21.67 4.28 -8.68
CA GLY A 7 -21.64 4.49 -10.13
C GLY A 7 -20.78 5.67 -10.59
N THR A 8 -20.27 6.51 -9.68
CA THR A 8 -19.49 7.70 -10.05
C THR A 8 -18.05 7.35 -10.43
N GLN A 9 -17.36 8.29 -11.06
CA GLN A 9 -15.91 8.17 -11.30
C GLN A 9 -15.13 8.12 -9.98
N THR A 10 -15.63 8.76 -8.92
CA THR A 10 -15.02 8.73 -7.58
C THR A 10 -15.00 7.30 -7.01
N GLU A 11 -16.11 6.57 -7.10
CA GLU A 11 -16.15 5.16 -6.66
C GLU A 11 -15.11 4.31 -7.41
N LYS A 12 -15.03 4.47 -8.75
CA LYS A 12 -14.05 3.75 -9.57
C LYS A 12 -12.61 4.10 -9.18
N ASN A 13 -12.34 5.38 -8.90
CA ASN A 13 -11.01 5.84 -8.50
C ASN A 13 -10.63 5.30 -7.12
N LEU A 14 -11.57 5.28 -6.16
CA LEU A 14 -11.34 4.72 -4.83
C LEU A 14 -11.04 3.22 -4.89
N LEU A 15 -11.76 2.46 -5.72
CA LEU A 15 -11.49 1.04 -5.90
C LEU A 15 -10.10 0.79 -6.52
N LYS A 16 -9.72 1.60 -7.52
CA LYS A 16 -8.38 1.54 -8.13
C LYS A 16 -7.27 1.89 -7.13
N ALA A 17 -7.48 2.94 -6.33
CA ALA A 17 -6.54 3.35 -5.29
C ALA A 17 -6.39 2.23 -4.25
N PHE A 18 -7.50 1.67 -3.77
CA PHE A 18 -7.49 0.54 -2.84
C PHE A 18 -6.72 -0.66 -3.38
N ALA A 19 -6.94 -1.04 -4.64
CA ALA A 19 -6.20 -2.12 -5.28
C ALA A 19 -4.69 -1.79 -5.39
N GLY A 20 -4.35 -0.54 -5.73
CA GLY A 20 -2.97 -0.06 -5.84
C GLY A 20 -2.23 -0.10 -4.49
N GLU A 21 -2.86 0.43 -3.45
CA GLU A 21 -2.32 0.47 -2.08
C GLU A 21 -2.19 -0.94 -1.48
N SER A 22 -3.16 -1.82 -1.75
CA SER A 22 -3.08 -3.22 -1.32
C SER A 22 -1.87 -3.93 -1.92
N GLN A 23 -1.56 -3.67 -3.20
CA GLN A 23 -0.37 -4.21 -3.83
C GLN A 23 0.92 -3.52 -3.36
N ALA A 24 0.89 -2.21 -3.08
CA ALA A 24 2.02 -1.46 -2.57
C ALA A 24 2.46 -1.98 -1.20
N ARG A 25 1.50 -2.19 -0.29
CA ARG A 25 1.71 -2.82 1.01
C ARG A 25 2.51 -4.11 0.91
N ASN A 26 2.07 -5.04 0.07
CA ASN A 26 2.74 -6.33 -0.12
C ASN A 26 4.17 -6.16 -0.66
N ARG A 27 4.38 -5.24 -1.62
CA ARG A 27 5.72 -4.95 -2.14
C ARG A 27 6.65 -4.40 -1.07
N TYR A 28 6.17 -3.48 -0.22
CA TYR A 28 6.99 -2.93 0.86
C TYR A 28 7.39 -4.01 1.87
N THR A 29 6.50 -4.93 2.22
CA THR A 29 6.87 -6.10 3.05
C THR A 29 7.96 -6.96 2.39
N TYR A 30 7.89 -7.18 1.07
CA TYR A 30 8.94 -7.92 0.36
C TYR A 30 10.26 -7.16 0.30
N TYR A 31 10.22 -5.85 0.11
CA TYR A 31 11.42 -5.01 0.10
C TYR A 31 12.08 -4.93 1.48
N ALA A 32 11.30 -4.90 2.56
CA ALA A 32 11.82 -5.03 3.91
C ALA A 32 12.57 -6.37 4.11
N SER A 33 12.04 -7.47 3.57
CA SER A 33 12.71 -8.78 3.61
C SER A 33 14.03 -8.77 2.86
N VAL A 34 14.10 -8.13 1.69
CA VAL A 34 15.35 -7.98 0.92
C VAL A 34 16.35 -7.10 1.69
N ALA A 35 15.93 -5.95 2.20
CA ALA A 35 16.78 -5.05 2.98
C ALA A 35 17.40 -5.74 4.21
N ARG A 36 16.64 -6.59 4.91
CA ARG A 36 17.19 -7.41 6.01
C ARG A 36 18.25 -8.41 5.53
N LYS A 37 18.06 -9.06 4.39
CA LYS A 37 19.05 -9.99 3.83
C LYS A 37 20.36 -9.29 3.46
N GLU A 38 20.30 -8.01 3.13
CA GLU A 38 21.45 -7.16 2.82
C GLU A 38 22.06 -6.48 4.07
N GLY A 39 21.52 -6.72 5.26
CA GLY A 39 21.99 -6.12 6.52
C GLY A 39 21.57 -4.65 6.73
N LEU A 40 20.62 -4.16 5.94
CA LEU A 40 20.12 -2.78 5.98
C LEU A 40 18.92 -2.65 6.93
N GLU A 41 19.11 -2.98 8.21
CA GLU A 41 18.03 -3.10 9.21
C GLU A 41 17.16 -1.84 9.34
N GLN A 42 17.76 -0.65 9.31
CA GLN A 42 17.00 0.61 9.38
C GLN A 42 16.07 0.80 8.17
N ILE A 43 16.56 0.45 6.97
CA ILE A 43 15.79 0.56 5.73
C ILE A 43 14.66 -0.47 5.73
N ALA A 44 14.91 -1.67 6.23
CA ALA A 44 13.87 -2.66 6.41
C ALA A 44 12.75 -2.15 7.33
N GLY A 45 13.10 -1.52 8.46
CA GLY A 45 12.14 -0.91 9.36
C GLY A 45 11.27 0.16 8.69
N VAL A 46 11.87 1.02 7.85
CA VAL A 46 11.11 2.02 7.07
C VAL A 46 10.12 1.37 6.11
N PHE A 47 10.51 0.31 5.40
CA PHE A 47 9.60 -0.41 4.51
C PHE A 47 8.45 -1.10 5.27
N GLU A 48 8.70 -1.66 6.45
CA GLU A 48 7.65 -2.25 7.28
C GLU A 48 6.69 -1.20 7.83
N GLU A 49 7.21 -0.08 8.31
CA GLU A 49 6.38 1.04 8.78
C GLU A 49 5.47 1.56 7.66
N THR A 50 6.02 1.68 6.45
CA THR A 50 5.24 2.11 5.26
C THR A 50 4.18 1.08 4.83
N ALA A 51 4.31 -0.18 5.25
CA ALA A 51 3.37 -1.25 4.94
C ALA A 51 2.23 -1.41 5.97
N ASN A 52 2.22 -0.62 7.05
CA ASN A 52 1.25 -0.75 8.15
C ASN A 52 -0.02 0.08 7.96
#